data_AF-A0A7D9HWI6-F1
#
_entry.id   AF-A0A7D9HWI6-F1
#
_cell.length_a   1.000
_cell.length_b   1.000
_cell.length_c   1.000
_cell.angle_alpha   90.00
_cell.angle_beta   90.00
_cell.angle_gamma   90.00
#
_symmetry.space_group_name_H-M   'P 1'
#
loop_
_entity.id
_entity.type
_entity.pdbx_description
1 polymer ?
#
loop_
_entity_poly.entity_id
_entity_poly.type
_entity_poly.pdbx_seq_one_letter_code
_entity_poly.pdbx_strand_id
1 'polypeptide(L)'
;MPVTENVDLTIPSDDINLLHNLRHDGLSLFDALKCVRMSLVPEGYEPYPFRNVVEESQDDIIKSIVATYRFRATVAKCVSEGVDFSTHLYIPEIVEGTDELKHFMKGKITATF
;
A
#
# COMPACT_ATOMS: atom_id res chain seq x y z
N MET A 1 29.51 -13.95 -8.32
CA MET A 1 28.92 -13.62 -7.01
C MET A 1 27.60 -14.37 -6.91
N PRO A 2 27.26 -15.01 -5.78
CA PRO A 2 25.90 -15.52 -5.62
C PRO A 2 24.97 -14.31 -5.59
N VAL A 3 23.87 -14.37 -6.35
CA VAL A 3 22.78 -13.41 -6.21
C VAL A 3 22.14 -13.74 -4.86
N THR A 4 22.56 -13.05 -3.81
CA THR A 4 21.78 -13.04 -2.57
C THR A 4 20.47 -12.34 -2.91
N GLU A 5 19.38 -13.09 -2.99
CA GLU A 5 18.03 -12.52 -3.01
C GLU A 5 17.89 -11.60 -1.81
N ASN A 6 17.94 -10.30 -2.06
CA ASN A 6 17.72 -9.30 -1.02
C ASN A 6 16.20 -9.18 -0.89
N VAL A 7 15.61 -10.09 -0.12
CA VAL A 7 14.17 -10.17 0.11
C VAL A 7 13.78 -8.99 0.99
N ASP A 8 12.91 -8.13 0.46
CA ASP A 8 12.33 -7.04 1.24
C ASP A 8 11.23 -7.60 2.14
N LEU A 9 11.55 -7.81 3.42
CA LEU A 9 10.63 -8.35 4.42
C LEU A 9 9.44 -7.43 4.72
N THR A 10 9.41 -6.21 4.19
CA THR A 10 8.26 -5.31 4.34
C THR A 10 7.11 -5.67 3.41
N ILE A 11 7.36 -6.49 2.38
CA ILE A 11 6.34 -6.93 1.42
C ILE A 11 5.71 -8.23 1.93
N PRO A 12 4.40 -8.26 2.22
CA PRO A 12 3.72 -9.46 2.69
C PRO A 12 3.73 -10.57 1.63
N SER A 13 3.86 -11.83 2.07
CA SER A 13 3.78 -12.98 1.18
C SER A 13 2.41 -13.12 0.51
N ASP A 14 1.35 -12.63 1.14
CA ASP A 14 -0.02 -12.67 0.61
C ASP A 14 -0.13 -11.88 -0.70
N ASP A 15 0.54 -10.73 -0.81
CA ASP A 15 0.51 -9.92 -2.03
C ASP A 15 1.37 -10.53 -3.15
N ILE A 16 2.42 -11.28 -2.80
CA ILE A 16 3.19 -12.08 -3.75
C ILE A 16 2.33 -13.23 -4.28
N ASN A 17 1.58 -13.90 -3.39
CA ASN A 17 0.65 -14.96 -3.76
C ASN A 17 -0.50 -14.42 -4.62
N LEU A 18 -1.03 -13.23 -4.29
CA LEU A 18 -2.03 -12.55 -5.10
C LEU A 18 -1.52 -12.29 -6.51
N LEU A 19 -0.32 -11.72 -6.64
CA LEU A 19 0.31 -11.50 -7.94
C LEU A 19 0.46 -12.81 -8.73
N HIS A 20 0.91 -13.88 -8.06
CA HIS A 20 1.05 -15.20 -8.68
C HIS A 20 -0.30 -15.75 -9.18
N ASN A 21 -1.36 -15.63 -8.38
CA ASN A 21 -2.69 -16.11 -8.73
C ASN A 21 -3.27 -15.33 -9.91
N LEU A 22 -3.20 -13.99 -9.89
CA LEU A 22 -3.64 -13.15 -11.01
C LEU A 22 -2.92 -13.49 -12.32
N ARG A 23 -1.62 -13.79 -12.23
CA ARG A 23 -0.83 -14.26 -13.36
C ARG A 23 -1.25 -15.64 -13.84
N HIS A 24 -1.59 -16.55 -12.94
CA HIS A 24 -2.10 -17.87 -13.26
C HIS A 24 -3.48 -17.80 -13.94
N ASP A 25 -4.31 -16.84 -13.53
CA ASP A 25 -5.64 -16.56 -14.10
C ASP A 25 -5.58 -15.88 -15.49
N GLY A 26 -4.37 -15.63 -16.00
CA GLY A 26 -4.13 -15.16 -17.37
C GLY A 26 -3.96 -13.65 -17.51
N LEU A 27 -3.88 -12.89 -16.42
CA LEU A 27 -3.59 -11.45 -16.51
C LEU A 27 -2.16 -11.20 -16.97
N SER A 28 -1.98 -10.11 -17.71
CA SER A 28 -0.64 -9.60 -18.01
C SER A 28 0.06 -9.20 -16.69
N LEU A 29 1.41 -9.17 -16.69
CA LEU A 29 2.14 -8.75 -15.49
C LEU A 29 1.76 -7.32 -15.09
N PHE A 30 1.62 -6.46 -16.09
CA PHE A 30 1.27 -5.07 -15.90
C PHE A 30 -0.12 -4.91 -15.27
N ASP A 31 -1.12 -5.65 -15.74
CA ASP A 31 -2.49 -5.57 -15.19
C ASP A 31 -2.57 -6.20 -13.80
N ALA A 32 -1.89 -7.33 -13.58
CA ALA A 32 -1.82 -7.95 -12.27
C ALA A 32 -1.16 -7.01 -11.24
N LEU A 33 -0.10 -6.30 -11.61
CA LEU A 33 0.52 -5.29 -10.76
C LEU A 33 -0.41 -4.10 -10.48
N LYS A 34 -1.22 -3.68 -11.45
CA LYS A 34 -2.26 -2.65 -11.22
C LYS A 34 -3.29 -3.12 -10.21
N CYS A 35 -3.73 -4.38 -10.28
CA CYS A 35 -4.65 -4.95 -9.30
C CYS A 35 -4.04 -4.98 -7.88
N VAL A 36 -2.79 -5.42 -7.74
CA VAL A 36 -2.08 -5.39 -6.44
C VAL A 36 -1.91 -3.96 -5.94
N ARG A 37 -1.61 -2.98 -6.81
CA ARG A 37 -1.53 -1.58 -6.38
C ARG A 37 -2.88 -1.01 -5.96
N MET A 38 -3.95 -1.41 -6.64
CA MET A 38 -5.32 -1.01 -6.32
C MET A 38 -5.77 -1.57 -4.95
N SER A 39 -5.38 -2.78 -4.58
CA SER A 39 -5.71 -3.33 -3.25
C SER A 39 -5.02 -2.60 -2.09
N LEU A 40 -4.04 -1.73 -2.38
CA LEU A 40 -3.34 -0.94 -1.37
C LEU A 40 -4.00 0.41 -1.09
N VAL A 41 -5.02 0.80 -1.85
CA VAL A 41 -5.81 2.01 -1.56
C VAL A 41 -7.18 1.64 -0.98
N PRO A 42 -7.79 2.53 -0.17
CA PRO A 42 -9.15 2.30 0.31
C PRO A 42 -10.15 2.15 -0.83
N GLU A 43 -11.25 1.46 -0.56
CA GLU A 43 -12.34 1.32 -1.52
C GLU A 43 -12.86 2.68 -1.97
N GLY A 44 -13.13 2.82 -3.27
CA GLY A 44 -13.57 4.08 -3.89
C GLY A 44 -12.44 5.07 -4.19
N TYR A 45 -11.18 4.76 -3.87
CA TYR A 45 -10.02 5.56 -4.25
C TYR A 45 -9.24 4.92 -5.39
N GLU A 46 -8.57 5.76 -6.18
CA GLU A 46 -7.59 5.32 -7.17
C GLU A 46 -6.17 5.58 -6.67
N PRO A 47 -5.20 4.68 -6.97
CA PRO A 47 -3.80 4.91 -6.68
C PRO A 47 -3.30 6.19 -7.35
N TYR A 48 -2.72 7.08 -6.54
CA TYR A 48 -2.11 8.30 -7.09
C TYR A 48 -0.93 7.93 -8.00
N PRO A 49 -0.83 8.50 -9.22
CA PRO A 49 0.21 8.16 -10.17
C PRO A 49 1.59 8.53 -9.63
N PHE A 50 2.58 7.67 -9.86
CA PHE A 50 3.95 7.84 -9.40
C PHE A 50 4.65 9.01 -10.11
N ARG A 51 4.26 9.30 -11.36
CA ARG A 51 4.68 10.49 -12.10
C ARG A 51 3.45 11.26 -12.56
N ASN A 52 3.47 12.56 -12.33
CA ASN A 52 2.48 13.45 -12.91
C ASN A 52 2.77 13.57 -14.42
N VAL A 53 1.74 13.52 -15.27
CA VAL A 53 1.76 13.87 -16.71
C VAL A 53 2.22 12.77 -17.69
N VAL A 54 2.80 11.65 -17.25
CA VAL A 54 3.25 10.56 -18.14
C VAL A 54 2.54 9.25 -17.80
N GLU A 55 2.25 8.42 -18.81
CA GLU A 55 1.78 7.05 -18.58
C GLU A 55 2.78 6.28 -17.73
N GLU A 56 2.28 5.59 -16.70
CA GLU A 56 3.12 4.85 -15.78
C GLU A 56 3.69 3.60 -16.43
N SER A 57 5.01 3.43 -16.31
CA SER A 57 5.66 2.18 -16.70
C SER A 57 5.43 1.09 -15.65
N GLN A 58 5.68 -0.17 -16.02
CA GLN A 58 5.63 -1.29 -15.08
C GLN A 58 6.54 -1.06 -13.87
N ASP A 59 7.72 -0.48 -14.08
CA ASP A 59 8.69 -0.17 -13.02
C ASP A 59 8.17 0.91 -12.06
N ASP A 60 7.42 1.90 -12.58
CA ASP A 60 6.82 2.93 -11.74
C ASP A 60 5.75 2.34 -10.81
N ILE A 61 4.94 1.40 -11.32
CA ILE A 61 3.95 0.66 -10.51
C ILE A 61 4.64 -0.17 -9.42
N ILE A 62 5.69 -0.92 -9.78
CA ILE A 62 6.45 -1.72 -8.80
C ILE A 62 7.06 -0.81 -7.72
N LYS A 63 7.66 0.32 -8.11
CA LYS A 63 8.21 1.30 -7.16
C LYS A 63 7.13 1.85 -6.23
N SER A 64 5.94 2.15 -6.75
CA SER A 64 4.82 2.62 -5.94
C SER A 64 4.37 1.58 -4.90
N ILE A 65 4.25 0.31 -5.31
CA ILE A 65 3.89 -0.80 -4.40
C ILE A 65 4.94 -0.95 -3.29
N VAL A 66 6.22 -1.08 -3.66
CA VAL A 66 7.32 -1.26 -2.69
C VAL A 66 7.46 -0.06 -1.76
N ALA A 67 7.35 1.17 -2.29
CA ALA A 67 7.39 2.37 -1.48
C ALA A 67 6.25 2.41 -0.46
N THR A 68 5.05 1.95 -0.84
CA THR A 68 3.88 1.89 0.06
C THR A 68 4.14 0.96 1.24
N TYR A 69 4.65 -0.25 1.00
CA TYR A 69 4.99 -1.19 2.08
C TYR A 69 6.08 -0.65 3.01
N ARG A 70 7.17 -0.14 2.44
CA ARG A 70 8.26 0.45 3.24
C ARG A 70 7.78 1.64 4.06
N PHE A 71 6.92 2.48 3.48
CA PHE A 71 6.32 3.60 4.18
C PHE A 71 5.47 3.12 5.37
N ARG A 72 4.55 2.18 5.15
CA ARG A 72 3.71 1.60 6.22
C ARG A 72 4.56 0.96 7.33
N ALA A 73 5.58 0.17 6.97
CA ALA A 73 6.48 -0.45 7.93
C ALA A 73 7.27 0.59 8.74
N THR A 74 7.71 1.68 8.10
CA THR A 74 8.41 2.78 8.78
C THR A 74 7.48 3.51 9.75
N VAL A 75 6.26 3.82 9.33
CA VAL A 75 5.25 4.44 10.20
C VAL A 75 4.94 3.54 11.40
N ALA A 76 4.69 2.24 11.17
CA ALA A 76 4.42 1.27 12.23
C ALA A 76 5.57 1.20 13.26
N LYS A 77 6.82 1.19 12.78
CA LYS A 77 8.00 1.25 13.65
C LYS A 77 8.01 2.54 14.47
N CYS A 78 7.85 3.71 13.86
CA CYS A 78 7.84 4.97 14.58
C CYS A 78 6.70 5.06 15.61
N VAL A 79 5.53 4.52 15.29
CA VAL A 79 4.40 4.43 16.24
C VAL A 79 4.74 3.52 17.42
N SER A 80 5.41 2.38 17.18
CA SER A 80 5.88 1.50 18.26
C SER A 80 6.90 2.17 19.19
N GLU A 81 7.64 3.16 18.67
CA GLU A 81 8.59 4.00 19.41
C GLU A 81 7.92 5.20 20.11
N GLY A 82 6.60 5.37 19.96
CA GLY A 82 5.81 6.41 20.62
C GLY A 82 5.67 7.71 19.81
N VAL A 83 6.01 7.71 18.52
CA VAL A 83 5.79 8.87 17.64
C VAL A 83 4.30 8.99 17.30
N ASP A 84 3.73 10.17 17.54
CA ASP A 84 2.32 10.47 17.27
C ASP A 84 2.14 11.11 15.88
N PHE A 85 1.51 10.36 14.96
CA PHE A 85 1.15 10.83 13.63
C PHE A 85 -0.30 11.31 13.51
N SER A 86 -1.09 11.29 14.58
CA SER A 86 -2.53 11.63 14.57
C SER A 86 -2.85 13.03 14.04
N THR A 87 -1.86 13.93 14.05
CA THR A 87 -1.98 15.31 13.59
C THR A 87 -1.33 15.57 12.22
N HIS A 88 -0.59 14.60 11.68
CA HIS A 88 0.29 14.80 10.52
C HIS A 88 0.07 13.80 9.39
N LEU A 89 -0.59 12.67 9.65
CA LEU A 89 -0.88 11.67 8.63
C LEU A 89 -2.38 11.55 8.42
N TYR A 90 -2.81 11.64 7.15
CA TYR A 90 -4.17 11.29 6.78
C TYR A 90 -4.32 9.77 6.92
N ILE A 91 -5.14 9.34 7.88
CA ILE A 91 -5.58 7.95 8.03
C ILE A 91 -7.05 7.94 7.63
N PRO A 92 -7.44 7.21 6.57
CA PRO A 92 -8.85 7.02 6.26
C PRO A 92 -9.52 6.35 7.47
N GLU A 93 -10.44 7.05 8.12
CA GLU A 93 -11.19 6.50 9.24
C GLU A 93 -12.24 5.52 8.71
N ILE A 94 -12.16 4.26 9.14
CA ILE A 94 -13.26 3.30 8.98
C ILE A 94 -14.15 3.48 10.20
N VAL A 95 -15.37 4.00 10.00
CA VAL A 95 -16.35 4.14 11.08
C VAL A 95 -17.02 2.79 11.29
N GLU A 96 -16.88 2.19 12.47
CA GLU A 96 -17.54 0.91 12.80
C GLU A 96 -19.06 1.00 12.57
N GLY A 97 -19.59 0.10 11.74
CA GLY A 97 -21.03 -0.02 11.47
C GLY A 97 -21.54 0.73 10.23
N THR A 98 -20.67 1.41 9.48
CA THR A 98 -21.03 2.01 8.18
C THR A 98 -19.95 1.71 7.14
N ASP A 99 -20.34 1.16 5.98
CA ASP A 99 -19.48 1.03 4.79
C ASP A 99 -19.15 2.40 4.13
N GLU A 100 -19.28 3.50 4.89
CA GLU A 100 -19.02 4.86 4.42
C GLU A 100 -17.71 5.38 5.00
N LEU A 101 -16.73 5.65 4.12
CA LEU A 101 -15.54 6.41 4.45
C LEU A 101 -15.92 7.86 4.74
N LYS A 102 -15.94 8.26 6.01
CA LYS A 102 -16.15 9.66 6.42
C LYS A 102 -14.82 10.33 6.69
N HIS A 103 -14.57 11.44 6.01
CA HIS A 103 -13.42 12.30 6.23
C HIS A 103 -13.56 13.04 7.57
N PHE A 104 -13.08 12.48 8.67
CA PHE A 104 -12.89 13.24 9.88
C PHE A 104 -11.43 13.69 9.97
N MET A 105 -11.23 14.99 10.09
CA MET A 105 -10.03 15.52 10.74
C MET A 105 -10.41 15.83 12.18
N LYS A 106 -10.24 14.85 13.09
CA LYS A 106 -9.83 15.03 14.50
C LYS A 106 -10.26 13.85 15.38
N GLY A 107 -9.29 13.30 16.09
CA GLY A 107 -9.50 12.51 17.30
C GLY A 107 -8.33 11.57 17.51
N LYS A 108 -7.92 11.32 18.76
CA LYS A 108 -6.90 10.30 19.04
C LYS A 108 -7.40 8.95 18.52
N ILE A 109 -6.68 8.34 17.60
CA ILE A 109 -6.96 6.98 17.11
C ILE A 109 -5.70 6.15 17.28
N THR A 110 -5.85 5.05 18.01
CA THR A 110 -4.87 3.98 18.09
C THR A 110 -4.84 3.28 16.74
N ALA A 111 -3.89 3.64 15.89
CA ALA A 111 -3.71 2.98 14.61
C ALA A 111 -3.19 1.55 14.86
N THR A 112 -3.97 0.56 14.45
CA THR A 112 -3.52 -0.83 14.38
C THR A 112 -2.89 -0.99 13.01
N PHE A 113 -1.56 -1.05 12.97
CA PHE A 113 -0.78 -1.31 11.75
C PHE A 113 -0.50 -2.80 11.60
#